data_AF-A0A813IYR6-F1
#
_entry.id   AF-A0A813IYR6-F1
#
_cell.length_a   1.000
_cell.length_b   1.000
_cell.length_c   1.000
_cell.angle_alpha   90.00
_cell.angle_beta   90.00
_cell.angle_gamma   90.00
#
_symmetry.space_group_name_H-M   'P 1'
#
loop_
_entity.id
_entity.type
_entity.pdbx_description
1 polymer ?
#
loop_
_entity_poly.entity_id
_entity_poly.type
_entity_poly.pdbx_seq_one_letter_code
_entity_poly.pdbx_strand_id
1 'polypeptide(L)'
;MFWSRAAALVLFGLSPSSVVLVSASYSQGSSALQAHDVQHAVAKLEARLSAWKKPEPSQLEASLNPLQFQVTQKEGTEPAFTNAYWNNHAPGIYVDVVSGEPLFSSKDKFDSGTGWPSFTKPIPGVLLSELTDKHLGVERTEARSRIANSHLGHVFDDGPRASGGLRYCMNSASLRFVPEAEMDDGGYGELRKVLVRIVGRDDEL
;
A
#
# COMPACT_ATOMS: atom_id res chain seq x y z
N MET A 1 -51.83 18.34 -71.48
CA MET A 1 -50.69 19.25 -71.64
C MET A 1 -49.43 18.51 -71.22
N PHE A 2 -48.50 18.35 -72.17
CA PHE A 2 -47.05 18.17 -72.07
C PHE A 2 -46.41 16.95 -71.33
N TRP A 3 -45.92 16.02 -72.18
CA TRP A 3 -44.56 15.42 -72.24
C TRP A 3 -44.12 14.26 -71.32
N SER A 4 -44.13 13.05 -71.92
CA SER A 4 -43.05 12.07 -72.13
C SER A 4 -41.74 12.18 -71.32
N ARG A 5 -41.34 11.08 -70.63
CA ARG A 5 -40.20 10.19 -70.99
C ARG A 5 -39.91 9.12 -69.92
N ALA A 6 -39.53 7.94 -70.39
CA ALA A 6 -39.05 6.79 -69.61
C ALA A 6 -37.51 6.77 -69.48
N ALA A 7 -36.99 6.14 -68.42
CA ALA A 7 -35.66 5.51 -68.28
C ALA A 7 -35.70 4.67 -66.97
N ALA A 8 -35.63 3.34 -66.98
CA ALA A 8 -34.50 2.42 -67.24
C ALA A 8 -33.58 2.20 -66.01
N LEU A 9 -33.57 0.93 -65.53
CA LEU A 9 -32.50 0.14 -64.87
C LEU A 9 -31.74 0.76 -63.67
N VAL A 10 -31.42 0.06 -62.58
CA VAL A 10 -30.43 -1.02 -62.50
C VAL A 10 -30.62 -1.79 -61.17
N LEU A 11 -30.59 -3.13 -61.24
CA LEU A 11 -30.45 -4.03 -60.11
C LEU A 11 -29.04 -3.91 -59.49
N PHE A 12 -28.95 -3.59 -58.19
CA PHE A 12 -27.74 -3.80 -57.41
C PHE A 12 -28.03 -4.78 -56.27
N GLY A 13 -27.52 -6.00 -56.41
CA GLY A 13 -27.21 -6.85 -55.26
C GLY A 13 -25.93 -6.37 -54.59
N LEU A 14 -25.79 -6.65 -53.29
CA LEU A 14 -24.56 -6.89 -52.51
C LEU A 14 -24.97 -7.06 -51.03
N SER A 15 -24.98 -8.32 -50.55
CA SER A 15 -24.10 -8.89 -49.51
C SER A 15 -24.55 -8.62 -48.06
N PRO A 16 -24.73 -9.67 -47.22
CA PRO A 16 -25.09 -9.49 -45.82
C PRO A 16 -23.94 -8.81 -45.06
N SER A 17 -24.30 -7.77 -44.30
CA SER A 17 -23.41 -7.02 -43.42
C SER A 17 -22.66 -7.96 -42.49
N SER A 18 -21.36 -8.08 -42.68
CA SER A 18 -20.47 -8.70 -41.70
C SER A 18 -20.35 -7.76 -40.51
N VAL A 19 -21.00 -8.10 -39.40
CA VAL A 19 -20.73 -7.48 -38.11
C VAL A 19 -19.37 -7.97 -37.66
N VAL A 20 -18.35 -7.13 -37.79
CA VAL A 20 -17.04 -7.39 -37.18
C VAL A 20 -17.17 -7.09 -35.69
N LEU A 21 -17.41 -8.13 -34.89
CA LEU A 21 -17.20 -8.08 -33.46
C LEU A 21 -15.68 -8.06 -33.21
N VAL A 22 -15.11 -6.87 -33.06
CA VAL A 22 -13.80 -6.73 -32.43
C VAL A 22 -14.05 -6.91 -30.93
N SER A 23 -13.92 -8.14 -30.43
CA SER A 23 -13.75 -8.36 -29.00
C SER A 23 -12.40 -7.78 -28.63
N ALA A 24 -12.38 -6.55 -28.11
CA ALA A 24 -11.23 -6.04 -27.38
C ALA A 24 -11.08 -6.92 -26.13
N SER A 25 -10.20 -7.91 -26.20
CA SER A 25 -9.70 -8.62 -25.04
C SER A 25 -8.99 -7.60 -24.17
N TYR A 26 -9.71 -7.00 -23.23
CA TYR A 26 -9.11 -6.12 -22.24
C TYR A 26 -8.07 -6.94 -21.50
N SER A 27 -6.80 -6.56 -21.61
CA SER A 27 -5.73 -7.19 -20.83
C SER A 27 -5.97 -6.83 -19.36
N GLN A 28 -6.82 -7.60 -18.69
CA GLN A 28 -6.75 -7.83 -17.24
C GLN A 28 -5.45 -8.62 -16.98
N GLY A 29 -4.31 -8.00 -17.27
CA GLY A 29 -3.03 -8.67 -17.48
C GLY A 29 -2.03 -8.26 -16.41
N SER A 30 -1.58 -9.22 -15.61
CA SER A 30 -0.49 -9.10 -14.64
C SER A 30 -0.75 -8.28 -13.37
N SER A 31 -1.02 -6.97 -13.45
CA SER A 31 -0.98 -6.08 -12.27
C SER A 31 -2.11 -6.36 -11.27
N ALA A 32 -3.31 -6.66 -11.74
CA ALA A 32 -4.44 -7.04 -10.89
C ALA A 32 -4.23 -8.42 -10.22
N LEU A 33 -3.61 -9.36 -10.93
CA LEU A 33 -3.25 -10.68 -10.38
C LEU A 33 -2.16 -10.55 -9.31
N GLN A 34 -1.18 -9.67 -9.51
CA GLN A 34 -0.15 -9.35 -8.53
C GLN A 34 -0.74 -8.73 -7.25
N ALA A 35 -1.68 -7.79 -7.38
CA ALA A 35 -2.35 -7.18 -6.23
C ALA A 35 -3.17 -8.21 -5.42
N HIS A 36 -3.88 -9.12 -6.09
CA HIS A 36 -4.65 -10.18 -5.45
C HIS A 36 -3.77 -11.14 -4.64
N ASP A 37 -2.61 -11.55 -5.18
CA ASP A 37 -1.70 -12.46 -4.48
C ASP A 37 -1.09 -11.82 -3.22
N VAL A 38 -0.76 -10.52 -3.29
CA VAL A 38 -0.30 -9.75 -2.12
C VAL A 38 -1.39 -9.66 -1.07
N GLN A 39 -2.62 -9.30 -1.47
CA GLN A 39 -3.77 -9.24 -0.56
C GLN A 39 -4.03 -10.58 0.13
N HIS A 40 -3.94 -11.69 -0.59
CA HIS A 40 -4.11 -13.02 -0.02
C HIS A 40 -2.99 -13.36 0.98
N ALA A 41 -1.74 -13.02 0.69
CA ALA A 41 -0.63 -13.21 1.62
C ALA A 41 -0.80 -12.37 2.90
N VAL A 42 -1.24 -11.12 2.76
CA VAL A 42 -1.57 -10.24 3.90
C VAL A 42 -2.72 -10.80 4.70
N ALA A 43 -3.83 -11.22 4.07
CA ALA A 43 -4.99 -11.80 4.75
C ALA A 43 -4.61 -13.03 5.59
N LYS A 44 -3.68 -13.87 5.11
CA LYS A 44 -3.17 -15.01 5.87
C LYS A 44 -2.36 -14.58 7.10
N LEU A 45 -1.54 -13.52 6.98
CA LEU A 45 -0.81 -12.96 8.11
C LEU A 45 -1.76 -12.33 9.13
N GLU A 46 -2.77 -11.60 8.69
CA GLU A 46 -3.82 -11.05 9.56
C GLU A 46 -4.61 -12.15 10.25
N ALA A 47 -4.95 -13.24 9.54
CA ALA A 47 -5.61 -14.40 10.14
C ALA A 47 -4.74 -15.04 11.23
N ARG A 48 -3.41 -15.12 11.03
CA ARG A 48 -2.48 -15.57 12.07
C ARG A 48 -2.48 -14.63 13.29
N LEU A 49 -2.59 -13.32 13.05
CA LEU A 49 -2.63 -12.31 14.10
C LEU A 49 -4.02 -12.11 14.73
N SER A 50 -5.07 -12.73 14.18
CA SER A 50 -6.44 -12.58 14.71
C SER A 50 -6.61 -13.09 16.14
N ALA A 51 -5.78 -14.06 16.56
CA ALA A 51 -5.76 -14.58 17.93
C ALA A 51 -4.82 -13.80 18.85
N TRP A 52 -4.03 -12.85 18.31
CA TRP A 52 -3.12 -12.04 19.11
C TRP A 52 -3.93 -11.12 20.03
N LYS A 53 -3.51 -11.04 21.29
CA LYS A 53 -4.10 -10.15 22.29
C LYS A 53 -3.08 -9.11 22.68
N LYS A 54 -3.50 -7.85 22.64
CA LYS A 54 -2.67 -6.74 23.09
C LYS A 54 -2.30 -6.95 24.56
N PRO A 55 -1.00 -6.97 24.92
CA PRO A 55 -0.57 -7.03 26.31
C PRO A 55 -1.07 -5.81 27.10
N GLU A 56 -1.14 -5.96 28.42
CA GLU A 56 -1.49 -4.85 29.31
C GLU A 56 -0.47 -3.71 29.19
N PRO A 57 -0.85 -2.45 29.46
CA PRO A 57 0.05 -1.31 29.31
C PRO A 57 1.39 -1.46 30.05
N SER A 58 1.38 -2.05 31.25
CA SER A 58 2.60 -2.30 32.03
C SER A 58 3.53 -3.33 31.39
N GLN A 59 2.97 -4.33 30.68
CA GLN A 59 3.75 -5.31 29.95
C GLN A 59 4.37 -4.71 28.69
N LEU A 60 3.64 -3.81 28.02
CA LEU A 60 4.16 -3.06 26.87
C LEU A 60 5.27 -2.09 27.29
N GLU A 61 5.11 -1.39 28.41
CA GLU A 61 6.14 -0.48 28.94
C GLU A 61 7.42 -1.24 29.32
N ALA A 62 7.31 -2.50 29.75
CA ALA A 62 8.46 -3.34 30.07
C ALA A 62 9.13 -3.97 28.84
N SER A 63 8.39 -4.23 27.75
CA SER A 63 8.90 -4.91 26.55
C SER A 63 9.40 -3.95 25.47
N LEU A 64 8.85 -2.74 25.42
CA LEU A 64 9.24 -1.69 24.49
C LEU A 64 10.30 -0.80 25.11
N ASN A 65 11.14 -0.19 24.26
CA ASN A 65 11.96 0.90 24.75
C ASN A 65 11.08 2.14 25.05
N PRO A 66 11.55 3.10 25.87
CA PRO A 66 10.74 4.24 26.30
C PRO A 66 10.15 5.06 25.14
N LEU A 67 10.92 5.25 24.07
CA LEU A 67 10.48 6.00 22.89
C LEU A 67 9.41 5.24 22.10
N GLN A 68 9.57 3.93 21.91
CA GLN A 68 8.58 3.07 21.27
C GLN A 68 7.26 3.10 22.04
N PHE A 69 7.30 2.99 23.37
CA PHE A 69 6.10 3.08 24.20
C PHE A 69 5.45 4.46 24.12
N GLN A 70 6.25 5.53 24.21
CA GLN A 70 5.75 6.91 24.10
C GLN A 70 5.09 7.16 22.74
N VAL A 71 5.72 6.75 21.64
CA VAL A 71 5.16 6.93 20.30
C VAL A 71 3.92 6.08 20.12
N THR A 72 4.01 4.77 20.32
CA THR A 72 2.92 3.85 19.95
C THR A 72 1.71 3.91 20.88
N GLN A 73 1.90 4.18 22.17
CA GLN A 73 0.84 4.11 23.18
C GLN A 73 0.40 5.49 23.72
N LYS A 74 1.23 6.53 23.56
CA LYS A 74 0.96 7.88 24.06
C LYS A 74 0.97 8.94 22.96
N GLU A 75 0.85 8.53 21.70
CA GLU A 75 0.76 9.43 20.53
C GLU A 75 1.95 10.39 20.43
N GLY A 76 3.11 9.96 20.92
CA GLY A 76 4.36 10.72 20.84
C GLY A 76 4.87 10.81 19.41
N THR A 77 5.76 11.77 19.17
CA THR A 77 6.46 11.92 17.89
C THR A 77 7.97 11.94 18.15
N GLU A 78 8.73 11.11 17.45
CA GLU A 78 10.18 11.07 17.55
C GLU A 78 10.84 12.28 16.84
N PRO A 79 12.08 12.66 17.19
CA PRO A 79 12.76 13.76 16.52
C PRO A 79 13.04 13.48 15.04
N ALA A 80 12.86 14.51 14.20
CA ALA A 80 13.24 14.47 12.79
C ALA A 80 14.75 14.18 12.62
N PHE A 81 15.11 13.42 11.59
CA PHE A 81 16.48 13.06 11.19
C PHE A 81 17.32 12.33 12.26
N THR A 82 16.76 12.08 13.43
CA THR A 82 17.44 11.41 14.56
C THR A 82 16.65 10.17 14.94
N ASN A 83 16.36 9.35 13.94
CA ASN A 83 15.60 8.12 14.08
C ASN A 83 16.15 7.03 13.17
N ALA A 84 15.69 5.80 13.37
CA ALA A 84 16.32 4.62 12.78
C ALA A 84 16.10 4.49 11.27
N TYR A 85 14.98 4.98 10.73
CA TYR A 85 14.55 4.60 9.39
C TYR A 85 14.32 5.75 8.42
N TRP A 86 14.54 7.02 8.80
CA TRP A 86 14.38 8.14 7.85
C TRP A 86 15.23 7.94 6.58
N ASN A 87 16.50 7.51 6.71
CA ASN A 87 17.43 7.24 5.61
C ASN A 87 17.63 5.76 5.29
N ASN A 88 16.74 4.87 5.75
CA ASN A 88 16.84 3.46 5.39
C ASN A 88 16.32 3.23 3.96
N HIS A 89 17.12 2.56 3.13
CA HIS A 89 16.81 2.20 1.74
C HIS A 89 16.96 0.69 1.46
N ALA A 90 17.24 -0.11 2.49
CA ALA A 90 17.40 -1.55 2.31
C ALA A 90 16.08 -2.20 1.87
N PRO A 91 16.14 -3.24 1.01
CA PRO A 91 14.95 -3.99 0.61
C PRO A 91 14.39 -4.78 1.79
N GLY A 92 13.08 -4.74 1.96
CA GLY A 92 12.37 -5.37 3.07
C GLY A 92 10.99 -4.76 3.33
N ILE A 93 10.43 -5.07 4.50
CA ILE A 93 9.14 -4.53 4.96
C ILE A 93 9.28 -3.85 6.32
N TYR A 94 8.35 -2.95 6.61
CA TYR A 94 8.18 -2.33 7.91
C TYR A 94 6.92 -2.90 8.54
N VAL A 95 7.07 -3.44 9.74
CA VAL A 95 5.99 -4.04 10.52
C VAL A 95 5.75 -3.22 11.78
N ASP A 96 4.55 -3.32 12.36
CA ASP A 96 4.29 -2.73 13.68
C ASP A 96 5.26 -3.33 14.70
N VAL A 97 5.95 -2.47 15.45
CA VAL A 97 6.87 -2.90 16.51
C VAL A 97 6.18 -3.70 17.62
N VAL A 98 4.87 -3.49 17.83
CA VAL A 98 4.07 -4.10 18.90
C VAL A 98 3.48 -5.46 18.49
N SER A 99 2.72 -5.51 17.39
CA SER A 99 2.03 -6.73 16.94
C SER A 99 2.84 -7.55 15.93
N GLY A 100 3.79 -6.92 15.23
CA GLY A 100 4.44 -7.51 14.07
C GLY A 100 3.56 -7.59 12.82
N GLU A 101 2.40 -6.92 12.79
CA GLU A 101 1.58 -6.84 11.58
C GLU A 101 2.34 -6.08 10.47
N PRO A 102 2.34 -6.57 9.22
CA PRO A 102 2.99 -5.86 8.12
C PRO A 102 2.25 -4.56 7.80
N LEU A 103 3.00 -3.47 7.60
CA LEU A 103 2.43 -2.14 7.36
C LEU A 103 2.85 -1.59 6.00
N PHE A 104 4.16 -1.45 5.78
CA PHE A 104 4.72 -0.77 4.61
C PHE A 104 5.82 -1.57 3.93
N SER A 105 5.96 -1.38 2.62
CA SER A 105 7.05 -1.93 1.82
C SER A 105 8.14 -0.89 1.64
N SER A 106 9.40 -1.32 1.67
CA SER A 106 10.55 -0.47 1.27
C SER A 106 10.41 0.09 -0.14
N LYS A 107 9.68 -0.58 -1.04
CA LYS A 107 9.43 -0.11 -2.42
C LYS A 107 8.55 1.13 -2.49
N ASP A 108 7.67 1.30 -1.52
CA ASP A 108 6.76 2.43 -1.44
C ASP A 108 7.35 3.53 -0.54
N LYS A 109 8.55 3.33 0.02
CA LYS A 109 9.29 4.34 0.77
C LYS A 109 9.96 5.32 -0.18
N PHE A 110 9.96 6.60 0.17
CA PHE A 110 10.64 7.64 -0.59
C PHE A 110 11.25 8.71 0.32
N ASP A 111 12.19 9.49 -0.22
CA ASP A 111 12.81 10.61 0.48
C ASP A 111 11.94 11.86 0.39
N SER A 112 11.16 12.09 1.44
CA SER A 112 10.29 13.27 1.54
C SER A 112 11.03 14.53 1.98
N GLY A 113 12.23 14.39 2.56
CA GLY A 113 12.97 15.49 3.18
C GLY A 113 12.37 15.97 4.51
N THR A 114 11.36 15.29 5.07
CA THR A 114 10.74 15.70 6.34
C THR A 114 11.51 15.23 7.58
N GLY A 115 12.38 14.23 7.43
CA GLY A 115 13.16 13.65 8.52
C GLY A 115 12.50 12.45 9.20
N TRP A 116 11.39 11.94 8.68
CA TRP A 116 10.74 10.69 9.11
C TRP A 116 10.57 9.74 7.93
N PRO A 117 10.57 8.41 8.14
CA PRO A 117 10.28 7.45 7.07
C PRO A 117 8.91 7.75 6.45
N SER A 118 8.92 7.96 5.14
CA SER A 118 7.75 8.40 4.38
C SER A 118 7.42 7.38 3.30
N PHE A 119 6.15 7.00 3.21
CA PHE A 119 5.66 6.01 2.26
C PHE A 119 4.54 6.59 1.39
N THR A 120 4.38 6.12 0.17
CA THR A 120 3.29 6.55 -0.72
C THR A 120 1.99 5.81 -0.44
N LYS A 121 2.08 4.57 0.05
CA LYS A 121 0.93 3.72 0.39
C LYS A 121 1.34 2.58 1.34
N PRO A 122 0.39 1.98 2.08
CA PRO A 122 0.57 0.71 2.76
C PRO A 122 0.74 -0.45 1.77
N ILE A 123 1.19 -1.60 2.27
CA ILE A 123 1.20 -2.84 1.47
C ILE A 123 -0.22 -3.17 1.00
N PRO A 124 -0.45 -3.58 -0.26
CA PRO A 124 -1.78 -3.94 -0.74
C PRO A 124 -2.50 -4.95 0.17
N GLY A 125 -3.71 -4.62 0.60
CA GLY A 125 -4.50 -5.43 1.53
C GLY A 125 -4.28 -5.12 3.01
N VAL A 126 -3.26 -4.35 3.36
CA VAL A 126 -3.12 -3.79 4.72
C VAL A 126 -4.10 -2.64 4.89
N LEU A 127 -4.84 -2.68 6.00
CA LEU A 127 -5.76 -1.61 6.40
C LEU A 127 -5.18 -0.88 7.61
N LEU A 128 -5.06 0.43 7.50
CA LEU A 128 -4.74 1.31 8.62
C LEU A 128 -6.03 1.94 9.16
N SER A 129 -6.07 2.19 10.47
CA SER A 129 -7.12 3.01 11.06
C SER A 129 -6.73 4.48 10.90
N GLU A 130 -7.58 5.25 10.25
CA GLU A 130 -7.38 6.69 10.03
C GLU A 130 -8.33 7.49 10.92
N LEU A 131 -7.77 8.36 11.78
CA LEU A 131 -8.52 9.16 12.73
C LEU A 131 -8.26 10.65 12.50
N THR A 132 -9.28 11.49 12.69
CA THR A 132 -9.11 12.94 12.66
C THR A 132 -8.42 13.41 13.93
N ASP A 133 -7.24 13.99 13.79
CA ASP A 133 -6.45 14.61 14.87
C ASP A 133 -6.59 16.14 14.79
N LYS A 134 -6.96 16.75 15.92
CA LYS A 134 -7.12 18.22 16.07
C LYS A 134 -6.25 18.80 17.18
N HIS A 135 -5.31 18.05 17.73
CA HIS A 135 -4.54 18.42 18.92
C HIS A 135 -3.68 19.68 18.73
N LEU A 136 -3.29 20.00 17.49
CA LEU A 136 -2.45 21.16 17.16
C LEU A 136 -3.22 22.33 16.52
N GLY A 137 -4.56 22.34 16.62
CA GLY A 137 -5.40 23.39 16.03
C GLY A 137 -5.48 23.35 14.49
N VAL A 138 -4.83 22.38 13.86
CA VAL A 138 -4.97 22.02 12.45
C VAL A 138 -5.50 20.59 12.37
N GLU A 139 -6.39 20.34 11.40
CA GLU A 139 -6.88 18.99 11.15
C GLU A 139 -5.81 18.17 10.44
N ARG A 140 -5.45 17.03 11.01
CA ARG A 140 -4.54 16.05 10.41
C ARG A 140 -5.20 14.68 10.42
N THR A 141 -4.76 13.78 9.55
CA THR A 141 -5.18 12.38 9.56
C THR A 141 -4.12 11.55 10.28
N GLU A 142 -4.43 11.12 11.49
CA GLU A 142 -3.61 10.16 12.23
C GLU A 142 -3.74 8.77 11.61
N ALA A 143 -2.63 8.07 11.44
CA ALA A 143 -2.60 6.66 11.04
C ALA A 143 -2.25 5.76 12.22
N ARG A 144 -3.03 4.69 12.41
CA ARG A 144 -2.80 3.65 13.41
C ARG A 144 -2.78 2.25 12.81
N SER A 145 -2.00 1.38 13.44
CA SER A 145 -2.02 -0.05 13.12
C SER A 145 -3.34 -0.69 13.57
N ARG A 146 -3.81 -1.73 12.89
CA ARG A 146 -5.15 -2.27 13.14
C ARG A 146 -5.15 -3.27 14.28
N ILE A 147 -4.14 -4.12 14.37
CA ILE A 147 -4.07 -5.20 15.36
C ILE A 147 -3.69 -4.65 16.74
N ALA A 148 -2.67 -3.78 16.83
CA ALA A 148 -2.25 -3.23 18.12
C ALA A 148 -2.86 -1.87 18.46
N ASN A 149 -3.53 -1.20 17.52
CA ASN A 149 -3.93 0.20 17.67
C ASN A 149 -2.73 1.08 18.07
N SER A 150 -1.57 0.85 17.47
CA SER A 150 -0.36 1.65 17.70
C SER A 150 -0.47 2.95 16.93
N HIS A 151 -0.19 4.09 17.56
CA HIS A 151 0.04 5.34 16.85
C HIS A 151 1.27 5.19 15.95
N LEU A 152 1.08 5.39 14.64
CA LEU A 152 2.15 5.28 13.66
C LEU A 152 2.71 6.64 13.28
N GLY A 153 1.82 7.60 12.99
CA GLY A 153 2.16 8.93 12.52
C GLY A 153 0.96 9.57 11.82
N HIS A 154 1.20 10.30 10.74
CA HIS A 154 0.15 11.04 10.03
C HIS A 154 0.22 10.87 8.51
N VAL A 155 -0.93 11.03 7.86
CA VAL A 155 -1.08 11.01 6.40
C VAL A 155 -1.32 12.42 5.89
N PHE A 156 -0.63 12.77 4.81
CA PHE A 156 -0.71 14.06 4.12
C PHE A 156 -0.98 13.87 2.63
N ASP A 157 -1.54 14.88 1.96
CA ASP A 157 -1.86 14.91 0.53
C ASP A 157 -0.78 15.63 -0.31
N ASP A 158 0.42 15.75 0.24
CA ASP A 158 1.59 16.41 -0.35
C ASP A 158 2.65 15.43 -0.89
N GLY A 159 2.25 14.17 -1.10
CA GLY A 159 3.13 13.12 -1.63
C GLY A 159 3.35 13.20 -3.14
N PRO A 160 4.20 12.31 -3.69
CA PRO A 160 4.45 12.23 -5.13
C PRO A 160 3.16 11.95 -5.91
N ARG A 161 2.76 12.89 -6.79
CA ARG A 161 1.52 12.79 -7.59
C ARG A 161 1.48 11.53 -8.46
N ALA A 162 2.62 11.11 -9.02
CA ALA A 162 2.73 9.90 -9.83
C ALA A 162 2.41 8.61 -9.05
N SER A 163 2.49 8.67 -7.71
CA SER A 163 2.27 7.53 -6.81
C SER A 163 0.99 7.66 -5.98
N GLY A 164 0.04 8.51 -6.42
CA GLY A 164 -1.25 8.72 -5.76
C GLY A 164 -1.34 9.97 -4.89
N GLY A 165 -0.23 10.71 -4.70
CA GLY A 165 -0.23 12.01 -4.02
C GLY A 165 -0.29 11.95 -2.49
N LEU A 166 -0.31 10.77 -1.88
CA LEU A 166 -0.30 10.62 -0.43
C LEU A 166 1.12 10.46 0.12
N ARG A 167 1.34 10.98 1.33
CA ARG A 167 2.54 10.78 2.13
C ARG A 167 2.17 10.27 3.52
N TYR A 168 2.46 9.00 3.75
CA TYR A 168 2.40 8.34 5.05
C TYR A 168 3.69 8.66 5.81
N CYS A 169 3.67 9.66 6.68
CA CYS A 169 4.80 10.12 7.48
C CYS A 169 4.80 9.43 8.84
N MET A 170 5.60 8.38 8.99
CA MET A 170 5.53 7.47 10.13
C MET A 170 6.70 7.67 11.07
N ASN A 171 6.53 7.35 12.35
CA ASN A 171 7.63 7.28 13.30
C ASN A 171 8.40 5.97 13.12
N SER A 172 9.73 6.01 13.08
CA SER A 172 10.57 4.80 13.12
C SER A 172 10.35 4.01 14.41
N ALA A 173 10.12 4.70 15.53
CA ALA A 173 9.83 4.07 16.81
C ALA A 173 8.49 3.32 16.87
N SER A 174 7.59 3.46 15.89
CA SER A 174 6.40 2.60 15.77
C SER A 174 6.62 1.41 14.84
N LEU A 175 7.79 1.35 14.18
CA LEU A 175 8.11 0.37 13.15
C LEU A 175 9.26 -0.53 13.59
N ARG A 176 9.25 -1.76 13.06
CA ARG A 176 10.41 -2.63 12.99
C ARG A 176 10.68 -2.98 11.54
N PHE A 177 11.90 -2.73 11.08
CA PHE A 177 12.31 -3.14 9.75
C PHE A 177 12.66 -4.63 9.73
N VAL A 178 12.19 -5.34 8.71
CA VAL A 178 12.54 -6.74 8.43
C VAL A 178 13.21 -6.77 7.07
N PRO A 179 14.55 -6.94 7.01
CA PRO A 179 15.27 -7.08 5.75
C PRO A 179 14.70 -8.22 4.91
N GLU A 180 14.68 -8.08 3.59
CA GLU A 180 14.13 -9.08 2.68
C GLU A 180 14.73 -10.48 2.93
N ALA A 181 16.03 -10.55 3.19
CA ALA A 181 16.75 -11.78 3.48
C ALA A 181 16.26 -12.50 4.76
N GLU A 182 15.68 -11.76 5.71
CA GLU A 182 15.22 -12.27 7.01
C GLU A 182 13.70 -12.47 7.05
N MET A 183 12.98 -12.10 5.99
CA MET A 183 11.51 -12.17 5.97
C MET A 183 10.98 -13.61 6.09
N ASP A 184 11.69 -14.62 5.57
CA ASP A 184 11.27 -16.01 5.71
C ASP A 184 11.30 -16.45 7.18
N ASP A 185 12.42 -16.18 7.87
CA ASP A 185 12.62 -16.52 9.29
C ASP A 185 11.70 -15.72 10.21
N GLY A 186 11.37 -14.48 9.84
CA GLY A 186 10.37 -13.65 10.52
C GLY A 186 8.92 -14.11 10.33
N GLY A 187 8.68 -15.17 9.53
CA GLY A 187 7.34 -15.68 9.23
C GLY A 187 6.55 -14.80 8.25
N TYR A 188 7.25 -14.03 7.41
CA TYR A 188 6.70 -13.21 6.33
C TYR A 188 7.03 -13.78 4.94
N GLY A 189 7.48 -15.03 4.85
CA GLY A 189 8.00 -15.60 3.60
C GLY A 189 6.99 -15.69 2.45
N GLU A 190 5.70 -15.91 2.73
CA GLU A 190 4.66 -15.85 1.68
C GLU A 190 4.52 -14.44 1.13
N LEU A 191 4.59 -13.42 1.99
CA LEU A 191 4.58 -12.02 1.58
C LEU A 191 5.86 -11.65 0.81
N ARG A 192 7.03 -12.17 1.23
CA ARG A 192 8.30 -12.01 0.50
C ARG A 192 8.17 -12.50 -0.94
N LYS A 193 7.69 -13.74 -1.13
CA LYS A 193 7.56 -14.37 -2.46
C LYS A 193 6.74 -13.52 -3.42
N VAL A 194 5.61 -12.97 -2.97
CA VAL A 194 4.73 -12.16 -3.81
C VAL A 194 5.30 -10.76 -4.06
N LEU A 195 5.96 -10.15 -3.07
CA LEU A 195 6.60 -8.84 -3.25
C LEU A 195 7.80 -8.92 -4.21
N VAL A 196 8.61 -9.98 -4.16
CA VAL A 196 9.77 -10.17 -5.06
C VAL A 196 9.34 -10.50 -6.48
N ARG A 197 8.27 -11.29 -6.67
CA ARG A 197 7.72 -11.60 -8.01
C ARG A 197 7.24 -10.38 -8.78
N ILE A 198 6.87 -9.31 -8.08
CA ILE A 198 6.54 -8.03 -8.72
C ILE A 198 7.81 -7.35 -9.27
N VAL A 199 8.98 -7.51 -8.63
CA VAL A 199 10.26 -6.90 -9.08
C VAL A 199 10.76 -7.51 -10.38
N GLY A 200 10.86 -8.84 -10.44
CA GLY A 200 11.53 -9.54 -11.54
C GLY A 200 10.82 -9.48 -12.90
N ARG A 201 9.78 -8.65 -13.05
CA ARG A 201 9.01 -8.49 -14.28
C ARG A 201 9.00 -7.05 -14.80
N ASP A 202 9.37 -6.08 -13.98
CA ASP A 202 9.48 -4.67 -14.38
C ASP A 202 10.90 -4.31 -14.86
N ASP A 203 11.91 -5.16 -14.56
CA ASP A 203 13.31 -4.99 -14.97
C ASP A 203 13.65 -5.59 -16.36
N GLU A 204 12.67 -6.16 -17.08
CA GLU A 204 12.85 -6.76 -18.42
C GLU A 204 12.19 -5.94 -19.57
N LEU A 205 11.86 -4.66 -19.36
CA LEU A 205 11.29 -3.78 -20.41
C LEU A 205 12.18 -2.59 -20.75
#